data_AF-A0A7W1PIY6-F1
#
_entry.id   AF-A0A7W1PIY6-F1
#
_cell.length_a   1.000
_cell.length_b   1.000
_cell.length_c   1.000
_cell.angle_alpha   90.00
_cell.angle_beta   90.00
_cell.angle_gamma   90.00
#
_symmetry.space_group_name_H-M   'P 1'
#
loop_
_entity.id
_entity.type
_entity.pdbx_description
1 polymer ?
#
loop_
_entity_poly.entity_id
_entity_poly.type
_entity_poly.pdbx_seq_one_letter_code
_entity_poly.pdbx_strand_id
1 'polypeptide(L)'
;MIPATPLRSDEALAASCRAGDDDALAEIFRRHADGLLQLAFRLTGTREDAEDVVQDVFLGLGTALKRYEHRESFTGWLRQVAARRALMQLRSSARASPARRMRRCPRMPVMKVTGLPVS
;
A
#
# COMPACT_ATOMS: atom_id res chain seq x y z
N MET A 1 18.88 -2.36 18.82
CA MET A 1 17.69 -2.50 19.69
C MET A 1 16.55 -1.77 19.00
N ILE A 2 15.60 -2.50 18.39
CA ILE A 2 14.45 -1.89 17.71
C ILE A 2 13.52 -1.39 18.82
N PRO A 3 13.20 -0.10 18.94
CA PRO A 3 12.19 0.31 19.91
C PRO A 3 10.89 -0.37 19.50
N ALA A 4 10.29 -1.14 20.43
CA ALA A 4 8.92 -1.57 20.29
C ALA A 4 8.08 -0.29 20.25
N THR A 5 7.77 0.19 19.05
CA THR A 5 6.84 1.29 18.85
C THR A 5 5.58 0.88 19.61
N PRO A 6 5.05 1.72 20.52
CA PRO A 6 3.85 1.36 21.28
C PRO A 6 2.77 0.92 20.29
N LEU A 7 1.88 0.00 20.71
CA LEU A 7 0.74 -0.50 19.94
C LEU A 7 -0.18 0.66 19.56
N ARG A 8 0.23 1.46 18.57
CA ARG A 8 -0.52 2.59 18.03
C ARG A 8 -1.70 2.00 17.28
N SER A 9 -2.89 2.51 17.53
CA SER A 9 -4.07 2.21 16.72
C SER A 9 -3.82 2.61 15.27
N ASP A 10 -4.51 1.96 14.33
CA ASP A 10 -4.35 2.25 12.91
C ASP A 10 -4.70 3.70 12.58
N GLU A 11 -5.64 4.30 13.30
CA GLU A 11 -6.03 5.71 13.19
C GLU A 11 -4.89 6.66 13.59
N ALA A 12 -4.14 6.32 14.65
CA ALA A 12 -2.99 7.10 15.07
C ALA A 12 -1.85 7.01 14.06
N LEU A 13 -1.62 5.83 13.49
CA LEU A 13 -0.65 5.64 12.40
C LEU A 13 -1.06 6.40 11.14
N ALA A 14 -2.35 6.41 10.81
CA ALA A 14 -2.90 7.17 9.68
C ALA A 14 -2.67 8.68 9.84
N ALA A 15 -2.86 9.21 11.06
CA ALA A 15 -2.58 10.60 11.38
C ALA A 15 -1.08 10.94 11.25
N SER A 16 -0.19 10.08 11.76
CA SER A 16 1.27 10.23 11.62
C SER A 16 1.71 10.15 10.15
N CYS A 17 1.17 9.21 9.37
CA CYS A 17 1.45 9.10 7.94
C CYS A 17 1.02 10.36 7.18
N ARG A 18 -0.11 10.98 7.57
CA ARG A 18 -0.56 12.25 6.97
C ARG A 18 0.44 13.39 7.23
N ALA A 19 1.17 13.33 8.34
CA ALA A 19 2.23 14.26 8.70
C ALA A 19 3.60 13.93 8.06
N GLY A 20 3.72 12.83 7.32
CA GLY A 20 4.96 12.41 6.66
C GLY A 20 5.87 11.53 7.51
N ASP A 21 5.34 10.85 8.52
CA ASP A 21 6.07 9.87 9.33
C ASP A 21 6.25 8.55 8.55
N ASP A 22 7.47 8.29 8.08
CA ASP A 22 7.84 7.09 7.33
C ASP A 22 7.78 5.81 8.19
N ASP A 23 8.03 5.90 9.51
CA ASP A 23 7.94 4.75 10.41
C ASP A 23 6.49 4.32 10.59
N ALA A 24 5.57 5.30 10.64
CA ALA A 24 4.14 5.02 10.65
C ALA A 24 3.70 4.33 9.36
N LEU A 25 4.22 4.76 8.20
CA LEU A 25 3.91 4.13 6.91
C LEU A 25 4.42 2.68 6.86
N ALA A 26 5.64 2.45 7.34
CA ALA A 26 6.24 1.13 7.44
C ALA A 26 5.44 0.19 8.36
N GLU A 27 4.90 0.71 9.47
CA GLU A 27 4.02 -0.07 10.36
C GLU A 27 2.70 -0.44 9.68
N ILE A 28 2.03 0.51 9.02
CA ILE A 28 0.80 0.22 8.26
C ILE A 28 1.09 -0.82 7.17
N PHE A 29 2.21 -0.69 6.48
CA PHE A 29 2.64 -1.67 5.48
C PHE A 29 2.74 -3.06 6.09
N ARG A 30 3.49 -3.22 7.18
CA ARG A 30 3.66 -4.52 7.86
C ARG A 30 2.34 -5.14 8.31
N ARG A 31 1.38 -4.33 8.78
CA ARG A 31 0.08 -4.82 9.26
C ARG A 31 -0.87 -5.24 8.16
N HIS A 32 -0.89 -4.50 7.05
CA HIS A 32 -1.98 -4.63 6.06
C HIS A 32 -1.54 -5.21 4.72
N ALA A 33 -0.24 -5.23 4.39
CA ALA A 33 0.24 -5.65 3.07
C ALA A 33 -0.28 -7.03 2.67
N ASP A 34 -0.17 -8.04 3.54
CA ASP A 34 -0.62 -9.40 3.23
C ASP A 34 -2.13 -9.49 2.97
N GLY A 35 -2.93 -8.80 3.78
CA GLY A 35 -4.39 -8.76 3.62
C GLY A 35 -4.81 -8.04 2.33
N LEU A 36 -4.14 -6.94 1.99
CA LEU A 36 -4.38 -6.21 0.74
C LEU A 36 -3.94 -7.01 -0.48
N LEU A 37 -2.85 -7.76 -0.35
CA LEU A 37 -2.31 -8.60 -1.41
C LEU A 37 -3.22 -9.78 -1.73
N GLN A 38 -3.80 -10.42 -0.70
CA GLN A 38 -4.84 -11.43 -0.91
C GLN A 38 -6.11 -10.84 -1.54
N LEU A 39 -6.53 -9.65 -1.11
CA LEU A 39 -7.68 -8.96 -1.69
C LEU A 39 -7.42 -8.63 -3.17
N ALA A 40 -6.28 -8.02 -3.48
CA ALA A 40 -5.90 -7.64 -4.83
C ALA A 40 -5.79 -8.88 -5.72
N PHE A 41 -5.17 -9.96 -5.24
CA PHE A 41 -5.06 -11.23 -5.97
C PHE A 41 -6.42 -11.82 -6.35
N ARG A 42 -7.42 -11.76 -5.46
CA ARG A 42 -8.78 -12.22 -5.76
C ARG A 42 -9.46 -11.40 -6.87
N LEU A 43 -9.06 -10.14 -7.04
CA LEU A 43 -9.61 -9.24 -8.05
C LEU A 43 -8.84 -9.34 -9.37
N THR A 44 -7.50 -9.33 -9.32
CA THR A 44 -6.63 -9.27 -10.50
C THR A 44 -6.34 -10.64 -11.12
N GLY A 45 -6.41 -11.72 -10.33
CA GLY A 45 -6.19 -13.09 -10.77
C GLY A 45 -4.71 -13.47 -10.96
N THR A 46 -3.77 -12.53 -10.81
CA THR A 46 -2.33 -12.82 -10.88
C THR A 46 -1.58 -12.21 -9.70
N ARG A 47 -0.48 -12.86 -9.32
CA ARG A 47 0.40 -12.38 -8.24
C ARG A 47 1.07 -11.06 -8.59
N GLU A 48 1.58 -10.94 -9.83
CA GLU A 48 2.27 -9.73 -10.31
C GLU A 48 1.34 -8.51 -10.25
N ASP A 49 0.12 -8.62 -10.81
CA ASP A 49 -0.83 -7.51 -10.78
C ASP A 49 -1.27 -7.16 -9.35
N ALA A 50 -1.35 -8.15 -8.46
CA ALA A 50 -1.69 -7.91 -7.06
C ALA A 50 -0.58 -7.15 -6.32
N GLU A 51 0.69 -7.49 -6.57
CA GLU A 51 1.85 -6.78 -6.01
C GLU A 51 1.91 -5.34 -6.51
N ASP A 52 1.68 -5.11 -7.80
CA ASP A 52 1.61 -3.76 -8.39
C ASP A 52 0.50 -2.92 -7.73
N VAL A 53 -0.70 -3.49 -7.56
CA VAL A 53 -1.81 -2.81 -6.87
C VAL A 53 -1.43 -2.43 -5.44
N VAL A 54 -0.84 -3.36 -4.69
CA VAL A 54 -0.42 -3.09 -3.31
C VAL A 54 0.62 -1.97 -3.27
N GLN A 55 1.60 -2.01 -4.17
CA GLN A 55 2.61 -0.97 -4.30
C GLN A 55 1.97 0.39 -4.59
N ASP A 56 1.06 0.48 -5.57
CA ASP A 56 0.35 1.71 -5.91
C ASP A 56 -0.50 2.26 -4.74
N VAL A 57 -1.11 1.38 -3.96
CA VAL A 57 -1.84 1.76 -2.76
C VAL A 57 -0.92 2.45 -1.76
N PHE A 58 0.24 1.85 -1.46
CA PHE A 58 1.18 2.40 -0.48
C PHE A 58 1.91 3.65 -0.98
N LEU A 59 2.31 3.70 -2.26
CA LEU A 59 2.87 4.91 -2.90
C LEU A 59 1.89 6.09 -2.87
N GLY A 60 0.59 5.81 -3.05
CA GLY A 60 -0.47 6.81 -3.01
C GLY A 60 -1.05 7.08 -1.62
N LEU A 61 -0.65 6.32 -0.59
CA LEU A 61 -1.36 6.28 0.69
C LEU A 61 -1.34 7.63 1.41
N GLY A 62 -0.20 8.30 1.47
CA GLY A 62 -0.07 9.62 2.10
C GLY A 62 -1.00 10.67 1.48
N THR A 63 -1.21 10.61 0.16
CA THR A 63 -2.15 11.51 -0.53
C THR A 63 -3.60 11.10 -0.30
N ALA A 64 -3.89 9.79 -0.29
CA ALA A 64 -5.24 9.27 -0.02
C ALA A 64 -5.70 9.60 1.41
N LEU A 65 -4.79 9.52 2.39
CA LEU A 65 -5.02 9.83 3.79
C LEU A 65 -5.46 11.28 4.03
N LYS A 66 -5.08 12.24 3.16
CA LYS A 66 -5.56 13.63 3.25
C LYS A 66 -7.08 13.74 3.07
N ARG A 67 -7.70 12.74 2.43
CA ARG A 67 -9.15 12.65 2.18
C ARG A 67 -9.87 11.66 3.11
N TYR A 68 -9.15 11.05 4.05
CA TYR A 68 -9.75 10.11 5.00
C TYR A 68 -10.47 10.88 6.12
N GLU A 69 -11.77 10.66 6.27
CA GLU A 69 -12.63 11.42 7.20
C GLU A 69 -12.98 10.67 8.51
N HIS A 70 -12.29 9.59 8.89
CA HIS A 70 -12.57 8.80 10.12
C HIS A 70 -14.03 8.33 10.32
N ARG A 71 -14.90 8.43 9.30
CA ARG A 71 -16.31 7.97 9.36
C ARG A 71 -16.46 6.46 9.31
N GLU A 72 -15.41 5.75 8.91
CA GLU A 72 -15.34 4.30 8.84
C GLU A 72 -13.98 3.82 9.37
N SER A 73 -13.89 2.54 9.78
CA SER A 73 -12.64 1.94 10.23
C SER A 73 -11.53 2.11 9.18
N PHE A 74 -10.32 2.41 9.62
CA PHE A 74 -9.17 2.58 8.72
C PHE A 74 -8.95 1.36 7.82
N THR A 75 -9.05 0.15 8.39
CA THR A 75 -8.93 -1.10 7.63
C THR A 75 -9.98 -1.24 6.53
N GLY A 76 -11.24 -0.87 6.81
CA GLY A 76 -12.31 -0.88 5.82
C GLY A 76 -12.03 0.07 4.67
N TRP A 77 -11.66 1.31 5.00
CA TRP A 77 -11.30 2.34 4.03
C TRP A 77 -10.11 1.91 3.17
N LEU A 78 -9.06 1.37 3.78
CA LEU A 78 -7.84 0.94 3.08
C LEU A 78 -8.13 -0.20 2.10
N ARG A 79 -9.00 -1.15 2.48
CA ARG A 79 -9.47 -2.21 1.58
C ARG A 79 -10.26 -1.64 0.40
N GLN A 80 -11.09 -0.61 0.61
CA GLN A 80 -11.77 0.07 -0.50
C GLN A 80 -10.79 0.75 -1.45
N VAL A 81 -9.77 1.42 -0.93
CA VAL A 81 -8.72 2.05 -1.75
C VAL A 81 -8.03 0.99 -2.62
N ALA A 82 -7.63 -0.15 -2.03
CA ALA A 82 -7.02 -1.25 -2.77
C ALA A 82 -7.94 -1.85 -3.84
N ALA A 83 -9.21 -2.09 -3.51
CA ALA A 83 -10.18 -2.60 -4.48
C ALA A 83 -10.38 -1.63 -5.65
N ARG A 84 -10.48 -0.32 -5.39
CA ARG A 84 -10.58 0.71 -6.43
C ARG A 84 -9.36 0.71 -7.35
N ARG A 85 -8.15 0.56 -6.79
CA ARG A 85 -6.89 0.46 -7.56
C ARG A 85 -6.86 -0.79 -8.43
N ALA A 86 -7.18 -1.96 -7.86
CA ALA A 86 -7.26 -3.22 -8.61
C ALA A 86 -8.22 -3.14 -9.80
N LEU A 87 -9.43 -2.61 -9.59
CA LEU A 87 -10.42 -2.44 -10.65
C LEU A 87 -9.96 -1.45 -11.73
N MET A 88 -9.25 -0.38 -11.35
CA MET A 88 -8.68 0.57 -12.30
C MET A 88 -7.61 -0.10 -13.17
N GLN A 89 -6.72 -0.90 -12.58
CA GLN A 89 -5.69 -1.66 -13.29
C GLN A 89 -6.32 -2.65 -14.30
N LEU A 90 -7.32 -3.42 -13.87
CA LEU A 90 -8.05 -4.33 -14.76
C LEU A 90 -8.68 -3.62 -15.96
N ARG A 91 -9.30 -2.44 -15.74
CA ARG A 91 -9.88 -1.63 -16.81
C ARG A 91 -8.83 -1.04 -17.76
N SER A 92 -7.62 -0.81 -17.27
CA SER A 92 -6.49 -0.36 -18.11
C SER A 92 -5.97 -1.52 -18.97
N SER A 93 -5.76 -2.69 -18.36
CA SER A 93 -5.25 -3.90 -19.02
C SER A 93 -6.24 -4.47 -20.05
N ALA A 94 -7.55 -4.37 -19.79
CA ALA A 94 -8.60 -4.78 -20.74
C ALA A 94 -8.63 -3.90 -22.00
N ARG A 95 -8.30 -2.61 -21.88
CA ARG A 95 -8.19 -1.68 -23.02
C ARG A 95 -6.86 -1.85 -23.78
N ALA A 96 -5.89 -2.54 -23.19
CA ALA A 96 -4.53 -2.68 -23.72
C ALA A 96 -4.25 -4.03 -24.42
N SER A 97 -5.23 -4.93 -24.58
CA SER A 97 -5.00 -6.25 -25.21
C SER A 97 -5.62 -6.35 -26.61
N PRO A 98 -4.92 -7.04 -27.52
CA PRO A 98 -5.18 -8.48 -27.55
C PRO A 98 -4.01 -9.37 -27.10
N ALA A 99 -2.81 -8.85 -26.86
CA ALA A 99 -1.68 -9.67 -26.43
C ALA A 99 -0.76 -8.90 -25.48
N ARG A 100 -1.04 -9.01 -24.17
CA ARG A 100 -0.11 -9.00 -23.03
C ARG A 100 1.29 -8.47 -23.40
N ARG A 101 1.41 -7.15 -23.64
CA ARG A 101 2.68 -6.53 -24.04
C ARG A 101 3.55 -6.38 -22.80
N MET A 102 4.14 -7.49 -22.41
CA MET A 102 5.58 -7.62 -22.24
C MET A 102 6.25 -6.39 -21.59
N ARG A 103 6.69 -6.60 -20.34
CA ARG A 103 7.66 -5.81 -19.57
C ARG A 103 7.09 -4.59 -18.84
N ARG A 104 7.12 -4.64 -17.52
CA ARG A 104 7.94 -3.72 -16.69
C ARG A 104 7.94 -4.16 -15.23
N CYS A 105 8.86 -5.07 -14.90
CA CYS A 105 9.60 -4.95 -13.66
C CYS A 105 10.75 -3.96 -13.92
N PRO A 106 10.95 -2.99 -13.03
CA PRO A 106 12.10 -3.09 -12.16
C PRO A 106 11.60 -3.22 -10.72
N ARG A 107 11.93 -4.36 -10.11
CA ARG A 107 11.90 -4.57 -8.67
C ARG A 107 12.38 -3.28 -7.99
N MET A 108 11.52 -2.67 -7.18
CA MET A 108 12.01 -1.59 -6.34
C MET A 108 13.12 -2.16 -5.44
N PRO A 109 14.27 -1.48 -5.34
CA PRO A 109 15.19 -1.81 -4.27
C PRO A 109 14.40 -1.60 -2.98
N VAL A 110 14.34 -2.65 -2.16
CA VAL A 110 13.97 -2.54 -0.75
C VAL A 110 14.55 -1.23 -0.23
N MET A 111 13.70 -0.32 0.22
CA MET A 111 14.14 0.90 0.91
C MET A 111 15.15 0.45 1.96
N LYS A 112 16.44 0.73 1.71
CA LYS A 112 17.46 0.57 2.73
C LYS A 112 17.10 1.60 3.78
N VAL A 113 16.45 1.13 4.85
CA VAL A 113 16.50 1.76 6.16
C VAL A 113 17.95 1.71 6.63
N THR A 114 18.81 2.52 6.03
CA THR A 114 20.22 2.59 6.40
C THR A 114 20.64 4.04 6.31
N GLY A 115 20.67 4.67 7.47
CA GLY A 115 21.31 5.97 7.60
C GLY A 115 20.82 6.74 8.79
N LEU A 116 21.17 6.32 10.00
CA LEU A 116 21.56 7.26 11.03
C LEU A 116 22.54 6.60 12.03
N PRO A 117 23.70 7.22 12.27
CA PRO A 117 24.63 6.78 13.31
C PRO A 117 24.04 7.12 14.68
N VAL A 118 24.02 6.11 15.56
CA VAL A 118 23.70 6.30 16.98
C VAL A 118 24.99 6.71 17.69
N SER A 119 25.09 8.01 18.03
CA SER A 119 25.96 8.53 19.08
C SER A 119 25.13 9.29 20.09
#